data_AF-A0AAE0AWT7-F1
#
_entry.id   AF-A0AAE0AWT7-F1
#
_cell.length_a   1.000
_cell.length_b   1.000
_cell.length_c   1.000
_cell.angle_alpha   90.00
_cell.angle_beta   90.00
_cell.angle_gamma   90.00
#
_symmetry.space_group_name_H-M   'P 1'
#
loop_
_entity.id
_entity.type
_entity.pdbx_description
1 polymer ?
#
loop_
_entity_poly.entity_id
_entity_poly.type
_entity_poly.pdbx_seq_one_letter_code
_entity_poly.pdbx_strand_id
1 'polypeptide(L)'
;MLEDQVAYLLQKYLGNYVRGLNKEALKISVWRGDVELTNMQLKPEALNALKLPVRVKAGFLGSVRIKVPWSRLGQDPVLVYLDRIFLLAEPATQVEGFSEDSVQEAKKNRVREMEMKLLERAQELKSEMNTSWLGSLINTIIGNLKLSVSNIHIRYEDLESNTGHPFAAGVTLEKLSAVTVDDNGKETFVTGGALDRVQKSVVLDRLALYLDSDITPWNMDKPWEDLLPSEWVQVFRFGTKEGKPADCLLKSHTYILQPVTGSAKYSKLQSNESINSSQPLQKAAVNLDDVTLCLSRNGYRDILKLADNFAAFNQRLKYAHYRPLVSVKSDPRSWWKYAFKAVSDQMKKASGRLSWEQVLRYASLRKRYISLYASLLKSDISRVVVDDNEEIEELDRGLDIDLILQWRMLAHKFVEKSIESGQSLEETENYEILVVIWME
;
A
#
# COMPACT_ATOMS: atom_id res chain seq x y z
N MET A 1 0.35 -3.50 -29.67
CA MET A 1 -0.06 -4.93 -29.74
C MET A 1 -0.09 -5.50 -28.32
N LEU A 2 -0.52 -6.74 -28.09
CA LEU A 2 -0.74 -7.32 -26.73
C LEU A 2 0.47 -7.21 -25.79
N GLU A 3 1.66 -7.20 -26.38
CA GLU A 3 2.96 -6.98 -25.75
C GLU A 3 3.01 -5.63 -25.02
N ASP A 4 2.45 -4.57 -25.61
CA ASP A 4 2.37 -3.25 -24.99
C ASP A 4 1.47 -3.25 -23.75
N GLN A 5 0.40 -4.06 -23.77
CA GLN A 5 -0.52 -4.20 -22.64
C GLN A 5 0.13 -4.98 -21.49
N VAL A 6 0.84 -6.07 -21.79
CA VAL A 6 1.60 -6.80 -20.77
C VAL A 6 2.71 -5.92 -20.20
N ALA A 7 3.46 -5.18 -21.03
CA ALA A 7 4.44 -4.22 -20.56
C ALA A 7 3.82 -3.13 -19.68
N TYR A 8 2.63 -2.64 -20.04
CA TYR A 8 1.86 -1.69 -19.22
C TYR A 8 1.46 -2.30 -17.87
N LEU A 9 0.93 -3.52 -17.83
CA LEU A 9 0.56 -4.19 -16.58
C LEU A 9 1.78 -4.43 -15.69
N LEU A 10 2.90 -4.86 -16.26
CA LEU A 10 4.16 -5.02 -15.52
C LEU A 10 4.65 -3.69 -14.95
N GLN A 11 4.61 -2.62 -15.74
CA GLN A 11 4.94 -1.29 -15.26
C GLN A 11 3.98 -0.85 -14.14
N LYS A 12 2.69 -1.11 -14.27
CA LYS A 12 1.68 -0.75 -13.28
C LYS A 12 1.91 -1.49 -11.96
N TYR A 13 2.10 -2.82 -12.02
CA TYR A 13 2.23 -3.64 -10.82
C TYR A 13 3.62 -3.60 -10.20
N LEU A 14 4.70 -3.63 -10.98
CA LEU A 14 6.07 -3.62 -10.47
C LEU A 14 6.61 -2.20 -10.26
N GLY A 15 6.21 -1.26 -11.11
CA GLY A 15 6.62 0.16 -11.05
C GLY A 15 6.24 0.85 -9.76
N ASN A 16 5.22 0.37 -9.05
CA ASN A 16 4.83 0.91 -7.75
C ASN A 16 5.78 0.50 -6.62
N TYR A 17 6.60 -0.53 -6.80
CA TYR A 17 7.47 -1.07 -5.75
C TYR A 17 8.96 -0.92 -6.06
N VAL A 18 9.36 -0.77 -7.33
CA VAL A 18 10.77 -0.81 -7.74
C VAL A 18 11.22 0.52 -8.38
N ARG A 19 12.43 0.98 -8.04
CA ARG A 19 13.08 2.16 -8.62
C ARG A 19 13.70 1.84 -9.99
N GLY A 20 13.76 2.83 -10.87
CA GLY A 20 14.55 2.77 -12.11
C GLY A 20 14.00 1.86 -13.21
N LEU A 21 12.73 1.44 -13.13
CA LEU A 21 12.09 0.68 -14.21
C LEU A 21 11.87 1.56 -15.45
N ASN A 22 12.77 1.42 -16.44
CA ASN A 22 12.66 2.08 -17.73
C ASN A 22 11.59 1.39 -18.59
N LYS A 23 10.56 2.16 -18.98
CA LYS A 23 9.43 1.69 -19.81
C LYS A 23 9.87 1.12 -21.16
N GLU A 24 10.88 1.71 -21.80
CA GLU A 24 11.34 1.28 -23.13
C GLU A 24 12.13 -0.02 -23.06
N ALA A 25 13.04 -0.14 -22.09
CA ALA A 25 13.81 -1.36 -21.85
C ALA A 25 12.90 -2.54 -21.43
N LEU A 26 11.87 -2.26 -20.62
CA LEU A 26 10.87 -3.25 -20.24
C LEU A 26 10.09 -3.73 -21.46
N LYS A 27 9.62 -2.81 -22.32
CA LYS A 27 8.95 -3.18 -23.58
C LYS A 27 9.82 -4.09 -24.43
N ILE A 28 11.08 -3.73 -24.69
CA ILE A 28 11.99 -4.55 -25.51
C ILE A 28 12.17 -5.95 -24.90
N SER A 29 12.28 -6.05 -23.58
CA SER A 29 12.44 -7.33 -22.89
C SER A 29 11.17 -8.19 -22.97
N VAL A 30 10.00 -7.57 -22.81
CA VAL A 30 8.68 -8.22 -22.92
C VAL A 30 8.50 -8.80 -24.33
N TRP A 31 8.91 -8.08 -25.37
CA TRP A 31 8.82 -8.55 -26.76
C TRP A 31 9.66 -9.80 -27.05
N ARG A 32 10.73 -10.03 -26.28
CA ARG A 32 11.55 -11.25 -26.39
C ARG A 32 10.92 -12.48 -25.72
N GLY A 33 9.87 -12.29 -24.92
CA GLY A 33 9.14 -13.37 -24.22
C GLY A 33 9.73 -13.79 -22.88
N ASP A 34 11.00 -13.47 -22.61
CA ASP A 34 11.66 -13.68 -21.34
C ASP A 34 12.13 -12.33 -20.77
N VAL A 35 11.46 -11.86 -19.73
CA VAL A 35 11.86 -10.67 -18.96
C VAL A 35 12.66 -11.13 -17.75
N GLU A 36 13.89 -10.66 -17.61
CA GLU A 36 14.70 -10.88 -16.41
C GLU A 36 15.26 -9.54 -15.94
N LEU A 37 14.86 -9.15 -14.74
CA LEU A 37 15.35 -7.96 -14.05
C LEU A 37 16.04 -8.42 -12.78
N THR A 38 17.23 -7.89 -12.50
CA THR A 38 18.05 -8.31 -11.37
C THR A 38 18.53 -7.13 -10.54
N ASN A 39 18.83 -7.37 -9.27
CA ASN A 39 19.42 -6.42 -8.33
C ASN A 39 18.67 -5.08 -8.29
N MET A 40 17.36 -5.17 -8.18
CA MET A 40 16.47 -4.02 -8.15
C MET A 40 16.39 -3.41 -6.75
N GLN A 41 16.17 -2.11 -6.71
CA GLN A 41 15.97 -1.35 -5.48
C GLN A 41 14.49 -1.11 -5.22
N LEU A 42 14.03 -1.36 -4.00
CA LEU A 42 12.64 -1.09 -3.62
C LEU A 42 12.42 0.39 -3.32
N LYS A 43 11.21 0.88 -3.61
CA LYS A 43 10.80 2.25 -3.33
C LYS A 43 10.56 2.47 -1.83
N PRO A 44 10.83 3.68 -1.29
CA PRO A 44 10.47 4.05 0.08
C PRO A 44 9.00 3.81 0.41
N GLU A 45 8.13 3.96 -0.59
CA GLU A 45 6.67 3.87 -0.50
C GLU A 45 6.13 2.44 -0.67
N ALA A 46 7.00 1.44 -0.85
CA ALA A 46 6.59 0.06 -1.18
C ALA A 46 5.68 -0.58 -0.10
N LEU A 47 5.75 -0.10 1.16
CA LEU A 47 4.91 -0.57 2.26
C LEU A 47 3.64 0.28 2.49
N ASN A 48 3.43 1.36 1.74
CA ASN A 48 2.33 2.30 2.00
C ASN A 48 0.95 1.66 1.72
N ALA A 49 0.91 0.55 0.98
CA ALA A 49 -0.28 -0.28 0.80
C ALA A 49 -0.80 -0.87 2.13
N LEU A 50 0.09 -1.15 3.09
CA LEU A 50 -0.27 -1.70 4.40
C LEU A 50 -1.01 -0.70 5.30
N LYS A 51 -0.99 0.60 4.95
CA LYS A 51 -1.58 1.69 5.76
C LYS A 51 -1.04 1.74 7.19
N LEU A 52 0.19 1.28 7.39
CA LEU A 52 0.91 1.36 8.66
C LEU A 52 1.86 2.57 8.65
N PRO A 53 2.17 3.17 9.81
CA PRO A 53 3.10 4.28 9.92
C PRO A 53 4.55 3.77 9.90
N VAL A 54 4.93 3.18 8.77
CA VAL A 54 6.25 2.60 8.52
C VAL A 54 6.78 3.10 7.19
N ARG A 55 8.09 3.26 7.08
CA ARG A 55 8.76 3.56 5.82
C ARG A 55 9.83 2.51 5.52
N VAL A 56 10.13 2.33 4.25
CA VAL A 56 11.25 1.47 3.84
C VAL A 56 12.54 2.26 4.01
N LYS A 57 13.39 1.84 4.96
CA LYS A 57 14.74 2.38 5.19
C LYS A 57 15.69 1.95 4.07
N ALA A 58 15.60 0.68 3.69
CA ALA A 58 16.36 0.10 2.59
C ALA A 58 15.62 -1.13 2.03
N GLY A 59 15.73 -1.40 0.73
CA GLY A 59 15.09 -2.59 0.18
C GLY A 59 15.68 -3.09 -1.14
N PHE A 60 15.78 -4.41 -1.25
CA PHE A 60 16.43 -5.12 -2.34
C PHE A 60 15.52 -6.21 -2.89
N LEU A 61 15.47 -6.31 -4.21
CA LEU A 61 14.80 -7.35 -4.95
C LEU A 61 15.81 -8.02 -5.89
N GLY A 62 16.22 -9.24 -5.55
CA GLY A 62 17.30 -9.94 -6.24
C GLY A 62 16.99 -10.26 -7.69
N SER A 63 15.82 -10.84 -7.97
CA SER A 63 15.38 -11.01 -9.36
C SER A 63 13.87 -11.07 -9.54
N VAL A 64 13.41 -10.58 -10.70
CA VAL A 64 12.07 -10.78 -11.26
C VAL A 64 12.26 -11.44 -12.62
N ARG A 65 11.78 -12.67 -12.77
CA ARG A 65 11.77 -13.37 -14.06
C ARG A 65 10.34 -13.66 -14.49
N ILE A 66 10.00 -13.24 -15.70
CA ILE A 66 8.66 -13.39 -16.26
C ILE A 66 8.78 -14.03 -17.63
N LYS A 67 8.16 -15.19 -17.80
CA LYS A 67 8.13 -15.91 -19.07
C LYS A 67 6.72 -15.81 -19.66
N VAL A 68 6.62 -15.15 -20.80
CA VAL A 68 5.36 -14.95 -21.53
C VAL A 68 5.39 -15.81 -22.79
N PRO A 69 4.51 -16.83 -22.89
CA PRO A 69 4.49 -17.71 -24.05
C PRO A 69 3.75 -17.06 -25.23
N TRP A 70 4.36 -16.07 -25.91
CA TRP A 70 3.70 -15.29 -26.97
C TRP A 70 3.04 -16.14 -28.07
N SER A 71 3.71 -17.19 -28.51
CA SER A 71 3.20 -18.10 -29.54
C SER A 71 1.99 -18.94 -29.09
N ARG A 72 1.76 -19.05 -27.78
CA ARG A 72 0.71 -19.86 -27.16
C ARG A 72 -0.02 -19.09 -26.05
N LEU A 73 -0.10 -17.76 -26.18
CA LEU A 73 -0.71 -16.91 -25.17
C LEU A 73 -2.22 -17.21 -25.13
N GLY A 74 -2.73 -17.54 -23.93
CA GLY A 74 -4.11 -18.03 -23.80
C GLY A 74 -4.26 -19.55 -23.98
N GLN A 75 -3.15 -20.29 -24.12
CA GLN A 75 -3.10 -21.75 -24.06
C GLN A 75 -2.08 -22.26 -23.05
N ASP A 76 -0.96 -21.55 -22.89
CA ASP A 76 0.08 -21.82 -21.91
C ASP A 76 0.11 -20.74 -20.82
N PRO A 77 0.47 -21.09 -19.56
CA PRO A 77 0.49 -20.15 -18.45
C PRO A 77 1.69 -19.20 -18.52
N VAL A 78 1.48 -17.96 -18.09
CA VAL A 78 2.58 -17.02 -17.79
C VAL A 78 3.26 -17.46 -16.50
N LEU A 79 4.60 -17.51 -16.51
CA LEU A 79 5.41 -17.90 -15.35
C LEU A 79 6.04 -16.66 -14.73
N VAL A 80 5.88 -16.47 -13.42
CA VAL A 80 6.48 -15.36 -12.67
C VAL A 80 7.30 -15.92 -11.51
N TYR A 81 8.58 -15.56 -11.49
CA TYR A 81 9.51 -15.89 -10.42
C TYR A 81 10.02 -14.61 -9.76
N LEU A 82 9.87 -14.53 -8.45
CA LEU A 82 10.41 -13.48 -7.61
C LEU A 82 11.38 -14.12 -6.62
N ASP A 83 12.58 -13.57 -6.50
CA ASP A 83 13.60 -14.12 -5.61
C ASP A 83 14.34 -13.02 -4.85
N ARG A 84 14.59 -13.29 -3.56
CA ARG A 84 15.31 -12.42 -2.61
C ARG A 84 14.65 -11.06 -2.48
N ILE A 85 13.50 -11.02 -1.80
CA ILE A 85 12.84 -9.78 -1.40
C ILE A 85 13.29 -9.46 0.02
N PHE A 86 14.25 -8.56 0.16
CA PHE A 86 14.76 -8.11 1.44
C PHE A 86 14.35 -6.67 1.69
N LEU A 87 13.73 -6.42 2.83
CA LEU A 87 13.22 -5.10 3.15
C LEU A 87 13.53 -4.79 4.60
N LEU A 88 14.24 -3.69 4.82
CA LEU A 88 14.42 -3.09 6.14
C LEU A 88 13.46 -1.90 6.28
N ALA A 89 12.48 -2.07 7.16
CA ALA A 89 11.50 -1.05 7.50
C ALA A 89 11.87 -0.42 8.85
N GLU A 90 11.47 0.83 9.01
CA GLU A 90 11.54 1.54 10.27
C GLU A 90 10.24 2.29 10.52
N PRO A 91 9.92 2.58 11.79
CA PRO A 91 8.79 3.43 12.10
C PRO A 91 8.91 4.79 11.42
N ALA A 92 7.78 5.28 10.94
CA ALA A 92 7.60 6.64 10.47
C ALA A 92 6.77 7.44 11.49
N THR A 93 6.94 7.10 12.77
CA THR A 93 6.21 7.69 13.91
C THR A 93 7.02 8.73 14.65
N GLN A 94 8.36 8.65 14.58
CA GLN A 94 9.25 9.75 14.96
C GLN A 94 9.05 10.86 13.95
N VAL A 95 8.24 11.80 14.40
CA VAL A 95 8.33 13.17 13.99
C VAL A 95 9.60 13.70 14.66
N GLU A 96 10.76 13.52 14.01
CA GLU A 96 11.97 14.17 14.48
C GLU A 96 11.74 15.67 14.54
N GLY A 97 11.95 16.22 15.73
CA GLY A 97 11.96 17.64 15.94
C GLY A 97 10.69 18.20 16.54
N PHE A 98 10.93 19.10 17.48
CA PHE A 98 10.04 20.18 17.86
C PHE A 98 9.70 21.13 16.69
N SER A 99 9.74 20.67 15.43
CA SER A 99 9.47 21.50 14.25
C SER A 99 8.00 21.36 13.82
N GLU A 100 7.49 22.51 13.41
CA GLU A 100 6.08 22.87 13.27
C GLU A 100 5.38 22.14 12.10
N ASP A 101 6.16 21.62 11.13
CA ASP A 101 5.67 21.17 9.81
C ASP A 101 5.55 19.64 9.62
N SER A 102 6.26 18.83 10.39
CA SER A 102 6.39 17.38 10.18
C SER A 102 5.08 16.56 10.25
N VAL A 103 4.16 16.86 11.18
CA VAL A 103 2.84 16.20 11.22
C VAL A 103 1.93 16.70 10.09
N GLN A 104 2.04 17.97 9.71
CA GLN A 104 1.31 18.50 8.56
C GLN A 104 1.84 17.91 7.26
N GLU A 105 3.14 17.68 7.16
CA GLU A 105 3.79 17.01 6.04
C GLU A 105 3.37 15.53 5.96
N ALA A 106 3.35 14.82 7.09
CA ALA A 106 2.81 13.45 7.15
C ALA A 106 1.33 13.41 6.73
N LYS A 107 0.53 14.41 7.14
CA LYS A 107 -0.85 14.56 6.69
C LYS A 107 -0.94 14.86 5.19
N LYS A 108 -0.12 15.76 4.65
CA LYS A 108 -0.05 16.12 3.22
C LYS A 108 0.29 14.89 2.37
N ASN A 109 1.32 14.14 2.77
CA ASN A 109 1.71 12.89 2.12
C ASN A 109 0.58 11.86 2.16
N ARG A 110 -0.08 11.73 3.32
CA ARG A 110 -1.21 10.80 3.49
C ARG A 110 -2.40 11.17 2.60
N VAL A 111 -2.74 12.45 2.47
CA VAL A 111 -3.78 12.95 1.56
C VAL A 111 -3.39 12.62 0.12
N ARG A 112 -2.18 12.99 -0.31
CA ARG A 112 -1.68 12.75 -1.67
C ARG A 112 -1.73 11.27 -2.07
N GLU A 113 -1.28 10.38 -1.20
CA GLU A 113 -1.34 8.94 -1.45
C GLU A 113 -2.76 8.40 -1.60
N MET A 114 -3.68 8.87 -0.76
CA MET A 114 -5.07 8.41 -0.80
C MET A 114 -5.81 8.98 -2.01
N GLU A 115 -5.55 10.23 -2.37
CA GLU A 115 -6.07 10.84 -3.61
C GLU A 115 -5.60 10.07 -4.85
N MET A 116 -4.30 9.81 -4.97
CA MET A 116 -3.75 9.02 -6.08
C MET A 116 -4.43 7.65 -6.18
N LYS A 117 -4.56 6.92 -5.05
CA LYS A 117 -5.23 5.62 -5.02
C LYS A 117 -6.71 5.68 -5.41
N LEU A 118 -7.43 6.75 -5.04
CA LEU A 118 -8.83 6.93 -5.42
C LEU A 118 -8.97 7.22 -6.91
N LEU A 119 -8.08 8.05 -7.48
CA LEU A 119 -8.06 8.36 -8.90
C LEU A 119 -7.69 7.14 -9.75
N GLU A 120 -6.68 6.37 -9.33
CA GLU A 120 -6.32 5.11 -9.97
C GLU A 120 -7.50 4.14 -10.01
N ARG A 121 -8.22 3.98 -8.90
CA ARG A 121 -9.44 3.15 -8.85
C ARG A 121 -10.56 3.66 -9.75
N ALA A 122 -10.76 4.99 -9.80
CA ALA A 122 -11.76 5.58 -10.68
C ALA A 122 -11.42 5.38 -12.17
N GLN A 123 -10.13 5.45 -12.52
CA GLN A 123 -9.63 5.12 -13.86
C GLN A 123 -9.77 3.62 -14.15
N GLU A 124 -9.48 2.75 -13.19
CA GLU A 124 -9.66 1.29 -13.32
C GLU A 124 -11.10 0.95 -13.68
N LEU A 125 -12.07 1.46 -12.92
CA LEU A 125 -13.50 1.27 -13.16
C LEU A 125 -13.94 1.76 -14.56
N LYS A 126 -13.36 2.86 -15.05
CA LYS A 126 -13.63 3.36 -16.42
C LYS A 126 -12.93 2.55 -17.50
N SER A 127 -11.72 2.06 -17.23
CA SER A 127 -10.94 1.22 -18.16
C SER A 127 -11.49 -0.19 -18.27
N GLU A 128 -12.11 -0.73 -17.21
CA GLU A 128 -12.83 -2.00 -17.23
C GLU A 128 -14.04 -1.97 -18.19
N MET A 129 -14.53 -0.79 -18.57
CA MET A 129 -15.54 -0.63 -19.62
C MET A 129 -14.97 -0.61 -21.05
N ASN A 130 -13.66 -0.42 -21.24
CA ASN A 130 -13.07 -0.32 -22.56
C ASN A 130 -12.34 -1.62 -22.96
N THR A 131 -13.05 -2.40 -23.79
CA THR A 131 -12.68 -3.61 -24.56
C THR A 131 -12.89 -4.97 -23.88
N SER A 132 -14.10 -5.51 -24.08
CA SER A 132 -14.53 -6.87 -23.69
C SER A 132 -13.53 -7.99 -24.04
N TRP A 133 -12.75 -7.84 -25.11
CA TRP A 133 -11.76 -8.82 -25.55
C TRP A 133 -10.41 -8.75 -24.81
N LEU A 134 -9.91 -7.57 -24.41
CA LEU A 134 -8.68 -7.47 -23.61
C LEU A 134 -8.93 -7.91 -22.17
N GLY A 135 -10.10 -7.58 -21.63
CA GLY A 135 -10.50 -8.03 -20.30
C GLY A 135 -10.52 -9.56 -20.18
N SER A 136 -11.07 -10.26 -21.18
CA SER A 136 -11.11 -11.74 -21.17
C SER A 136 -9.72 -12.37 -21.26
N LEU A 137 -8.81 -11.80 -22.06
CA LEU A 137 -7.44 -12.29 -22.14
C LEU A 137 -6.64 -12.03 -20.85
N ILE A 138 -6.77 -10.83 -20.26
CA ILE A 138 -6.14 -10.51 -18.97
C ILE A 138 -6.65 -11.45 -17.87
N ASN A 139 -7.96 -11.70 -17.82
CA ASN A 139 -8.55 -12.68 -16.90
C ASN A 139 -8.02 -14.10 -17.15
N THR A 140 -7.80 -14.49 -18.41
CA THR A 140 -7.19 -15.78 -18.76
C THR A 140 -5.74 -15.87 -18.25
N ILE A 141 -4.96 -14.81 -18.41
CA ILE A 141 -3.57 -14.74 -17.94
C ILE A 141 -3.52 -14.82 -16.41
N ILE A 142 -4.29 -14.00 -15.69
CA ILE A 142 -4.35 -13.97 -14.22
C ILE A 142 -4.88 -15.31 -13.68
N GLY A 143 -5.93 -15.85 -14.31
CA GLY A 143 -6.54 -17.11 -13.96
C GLY A 143 -5.56 -18.29 -14.02
N ASN A 144 -4.58 -18.25 -14.92
CA ASN A 144 -3.61 -19.32 -15.14
C ASN A 144 -2.17 -18.97 -14.74
N LEU A 145 -1.96 -17.81 -14.12
CA LEU A 145 -0.64 -17.37 -13.69
C LEU A 145 0.00 -18.42 -12.76
N LYS A 146 1.23 -18.83 -13.08
CA LYS A 146 2.08 -19.63 -12.19
C LYS A 146 3.06 -18.71 -11.50
N LEU A 147 2.92 -18.58 -10.19
CA LEU A 147 3.73 -17.70 -9.37
C LEU A 147 4.65 -18.52 -8.48
N SER A 148 5.92 -18.15 -8.40
CA SER A 148 6.84 -18.63 -7.37
C SER A 148 7.61 -17.46 -6.78
N VAL A 149 7.49 -17.28 -5.47
CA VAL A 149 8.20 -16.26 -4.70
C VAL A 149 9.10 -16.97 -3.71
N SER A 150 10.38 -16.63 -3.66
CA SER A 150 11.36 -17.27 -2.77
C SER A 150 12.20 -16.25 -2.02
N ASN A 151 12.65 -16.63 -0.84
CA ASN A 151 13.56 -15.84 0.00
C ASN A 151 13.03 -14.44 0.32
N ILE A 152 11.82 -14.35 0.88
CA ILE A 152 11.30 -13.09 1.42
C ILE A 152 11.78 -12.94 2.85
N HIS A 153 12.32 -11.77 3.19
CA HIS A 153 12.55 -11.39 4.56
C HIS A 153 12.29 -9.88 4.72
N ILE A 154 11.18 -9.57 5.37
CA ILE A 154 10.79 -8.20 5.75
C ILE A 154 11.14 -8.04 7.22
N ARG A 155 12.08 -7.15 7.52
CA ARG A 155 12.55 -6.83 8.87
C ARG A 155 12.16 -5.40 9.20
N TYR A 156 11.52 -5.21 10.33
CA TYR A 156 11.13 -3.93 10.90
C TYR A 156 11.96 -3.67 12.15
N GLU A 157 12.75 -2.60 12.17
CA GLU A 157 13.54 -2.20 13.34
C GLU A 157 12.92 -0.97 13.98
N ASP A 158 12.65 -1.04 15.28
CA ASP A 158 12.03 0.02 16.06
C ASP A 158 12.94 0.41 17.22
N LEU A 159 13.37 1.68 17.19
CA LEU A 159 14.23 2.32 18.17
C LEU A 159 13.46 3.33 19.03
N GLU A 160 12.18 3.54 18.74
CA GLU A 160 11.41 4.69 19.20
C GLU A 160 10.21 4.34 20.08
N SER A 161 9.47 3.28 19.77
CA SER A 161 8.27 2.90 20.53
C SER A 161 8.60 2.53 21.98
N ASN A 162 9.76 1.92 22.21
CA ASN A 162 10.23 1.51 23.54
C ASN A 162 11.65 2.02 23.80
N THR A 163 11.77 3.28 24.21
CA THR A 163 13.07 3.94 24.42
C THR A 163 13.96 3.15 25.39
N GLY A 164 15.20 2.89 24.97
CA GLY A 164 16.16 2.07 25.73
C GLY A 164 16.04 0.56 25.51
N HIS A 165 14.99 0.11 24.82
CA HIS A 165 14.73 -1.29 24.49
C HIS A 165 14.38 -1.43 22.98
N PRO A 166 15.34 -1.17 22.08
CA PRO A 166 15.12 -1.36 20.66
C PRO A 166 14.79 -2.81 20.32
N PHE A 167 13.90 -3.01 19.35
CA PHE A 167 13.49 -4.35 18.95
C PHE A 167 13.36 -4.46 17.43
N ALA A 168 13.35 -5.69 16.94
CA ALA A 168 13.17 -6.00 15.53
C ALA A 168 12.10 -7.07 15.35
N ALA A 169 11.07 -6.76 14.58
CA ALA A 169 10.08 -7.73 14.16
C ALA A 169 10.36 -8.14 12.71
N GLY A 170 10.06 -9.37 12.32
CA GLY A 170 10.22 -9.73 10.92
C GLY A 170 9.40 -10.92 10.47
N VAL A 171 9.08 -10.92 9.18
CA VAL A 171 8.42 -12.01 8.49
C VAL A 171 9.41 -12.61 7.51
N THR A 172 9.61 -13.93 7.61
CA THR A 172 10.44 -14.69 6.68
C THR A 172 9.60 -15.70 5.94
N LEU A 173 9.87 -15.89 4.65
CA LEU A 173 9.25 -16.92 3.83
C LEU A 173 10.30 -17.51 2.90
N GLU A 174 10.51 -18.81 2.99
CA GLU A 174 11.47 -19.50 2.12
C GLU A 174 10.91 -19.64 0.71
N LYS A 175 9.67 -20.12 0.59
CA LYS A 175 9.01 -20.27 -0.71
C LYS A 175 7.50 -20.18 -0.61
N LEU A 176 6.90 -19.54 -1.61
CA LEU A 176 5.48 -19.58 -1.91
C LEU A 176 5.33 -19.92 -3.39
N SER A 177 4.53 -20.91 -3.73
CA SER A 177 4.17 -21.19 -5.12
C SER A 177 2.68 -21.34 -5.28
N ALA A 178 2.12 -20.76 -6.33
CA ALA A 178 0.70 -20.85 -6.66
C ALA A 178 0.53 -21.26 -8.13
N VAL A 179 -0.28 -22.28 -8.35
CA VAL A 179 -0.57 -22.85 -9.69
C VAL A 179 -2.07 -23.14 -9.82
N THR A 180 -2.58 -23.10 -11.05
CA THR A 180 -3.96 -23.48 -11.35
C THR A 180 -4.05 -25.00 -11.49
N VAL A 181 -5.08 -25.60 -10.88
CA VAL A 181 -5.26 -27.05 -10.81
C VAL A 181 -6.67 -27.46 -11.25
N ASP A 182 -6.82 -28.72 -11.68
CA ASP A 182 -8.11 -29.35 -11.93
C ASP A 182 -8.74 -29.91 -10.63
N ASP A 183 -9.93 -30.51 -10.75
CA ASP A 183 -10.65 -31.12 -9.62
C ASP A 183 -9.88 -32.26 -8.94
N ASN A 184 -8.91 -32.87 -9.65
CA ASN A 184 -8.04 -33.92 -9.13
C ASN A 184 -6.76 -33.36 -8.49
N GLY A 185 -6.57 -32.03 -8.51
CA GLY A 185 -5.39 -31.36 -7.99
C GLY A 185 -4.18 -31.39 -8.91
N LYS A 186 -4.33 -31.78 -10.18
CA LYS A 186 -3.26 -31.76 -11.18
C LYS A 186 -3.19 -30.39 -11.85
N GLU A 187 -1.99 -29.91 -12.12
CA GLU A 187 -1.80 -28.63 -12.83
C GLU A 187 -2.53 -28.62 -14.17
N THR A 188 -3.29 -27.56 -14.42
CA THR A 188 -4.09 -27.41 -15.64
C THR A 188 -4.13 -25.96 -16.10
N PHE A 189 -4.60 -25.76 -17.33
CA PHE A 189 -4.85 -24.45 -17.92
C PHE A 189 -6.34 -24.34 -18.27
N VAL A 190 -6.97 -23.24 -17.86
CA VAL A 190 -8.43 -23.02 -17.94
C VAL A 190 -8.73 -21.84 -18.84
N THR A 191 -9.70 -21.97 -19.77
CA THR A 191 -10.09 -20.91 -20.71
C THR A 191 -11.59 -20.66 -20.74
N GLY A 192 -11.99 -19.49 -21.26
CA GLY A 192 -13.39 -19.16 -21.52
C GLY A 192 -14.25 -19.15 -20.24
N GLY A 193 -15.50 -19.62 -20.35
CA GLY A 193 -16.44 -19.65 -19.22
C GLY A 193 -15.99 -20.52 -18.04
N ALA A 194 -15.00 -21.39 -18.23
CA ALA A 194 -14.41 -22.15 -17.13
C ALA A 194 -13.53 -21.27 -16.20
N LEU A 195 -13.13 -20.06 -16.61
CA LEU A 195 -12.49 -19.08 -15.73
C LEU A 195 -13.42 -18.55 -14.63
N ASP A 196 -14.73 -18.77 -14.75
CA ASP A 196 -15.64 -18.52 -13.63
C ASP A 196 -15.43 -19.54 -12.50
N ARG A 197 -14.90 -20.71 -12.84
CA ARG A 197 -14.55 -21.80 -11.93
C ARG A 197 -13.02 -21.96 -11.85
N VAL A 198 -12.39 -21.14 -11.02
CA VAL A 198 -10.93 -21.21 -10.81
C VAL A 198 -10.60 -22.05 -9.59
N GLN A 199 -9.69 -23.01 -9.75
CA GLN A 199 -9.04 -23.68 -8.64
C GLN A 199 -7.54 -23.40 -8.65
N LYS A 200 -7.01 -22.98 -7.51
CA LYS A 200 -5.57 -22.75 -7.31
C LYS A 200 -5.06 -23.57 -6.16
N SER A 201 -3.93 -24.24 -6.37
CA SER A 201 -3.14 -24.86 -5.32
C SER A 201 -1.98 -23.95 -4.97
N VAL A 202 -1.79 -23.73 -3.67
CA VAL A 202 -0.72 -22.92 -3.11
C VAL A 202 0.11 -23.81 -2.20
N VAL A 203 1.43 -23.74 -2.31
CA VAL A 203 2.37 -24.38 -1.40
C VAL A 203 3.14 -23.28 -0.70
N LEU A 204 3.20 -23.38 0.62
CA LEU A 204 3.86 -22.46 1.53
C LEU A 204 4.99 -23.20 2.23
N ASP A 205 6.20 -22.68 2.18
CA ASP A 205 7.36 -23.29 2.82
C ASP A 205 8.03 -22.32 3.79
N ARG A 206 8.16 -22.76 5.04
CA ARG A 206 8.83 -22.07 6.15
C ARG A 206 8.46 -20.59 6.29
N LEU A 207 7.16 -20.31 6.38
CA LEU A 207 6.67 -19.01 6.83
C LEU A 207 6.91 -18.85 8.33
N ALA A 208 7.61 -17.81 8.75
CA ALA A 208 7.85 -17.53 10.16
C ALA A 208 7.65 -16.04 10.48
N LEU A 209 7.27 -15.77 11.72
CA LEU A 209 7.20 -14.42 12.29
C LEU A 209 8.08 -14.40 13.53
N TYR A 210 8.99 -13.44 13.63
CA TYR A 210 9.84 -13.28 14.79
C TYR A 210 9.78 -11.88 15.39
N LEU A 211 10.21 -11.80 16.65
CA LEU A 211 10.36 -10.55 17.38
C LEU A 211 11.55 -10.65 18.32
N ASP A 212 12.65 -10.01 17.92
CA ASP A 212 13.89 -9.93 18.67
C ASP A 212 13.91 -8.66 19.51
N SER A 213 13.92 -8.80 20.83
CA SER A 213 14.06 -7.68 21.77
C SER A 213 15.52 -7.32 22.04
N ASP A 214 15.76 -6.08 22.43
CA ASP A 214 17.06 -5.54 22.85
C ASP A 214 18.16 -5.72 21.77
N ILE A 215 17.80 -5.43 20.52
CA ILE A 215 18.69 -5.59 19.36
C ILE A 215 19.56 -4.35 19.12
N THR A 216 20.74 -4.56 18.53
CA THR A 216 21.49 -3.47 17.91
C THR A 216 21.01 -3.30 16.48
N PRO A 217 20.52 -2.11 16.08
CA PRO A 217 20.02 -1.90 14.72
C PRO A 217 21.14 -2.03 13.70
N TRP A 218 20.78 -2.31 12.45
CA TRP A 218 21.77 -2.35 11.39
C TRP A 218 22.25 -0.93 11.03
N ASN A 219 23.55 -0.69 11.21
CA ASN A 219 24.23 0.53 10.82
C ASN A 219 24.83 0.33 9.41
N MET A 220 24.36 1.16 8.48
CA MET A 220 24.86 1.16 7.10
C MET A 220 25.94 2.23 6.96
N ASP A 221 27.19 1.80 6.80
CA ASP A 221 28.36 2.69 6.65
C ASP A 221 28.42 3.39 5.27
N LYS A 222 27.56 2.97 4.34
CA LYS A 222 27.42 3.50 2.98
C LYS A 222 25.95 3.59 2.59
N PRO A 223 25.58 4.39 1.56
CA PRO A 223 24.23 4.36 1.01
C PRO A 223 23.81 2.94 0.67
N TRP A 224 22.57 2.58 1.00
CA TRP A 224 22.10 1.21 0.80
C TRP A 224 22.00 0.85 -0.68
N GLU A 225 21.91 1.85 -1.55
CA GLU A 225 21.97 1.74 -3.00
C GLU A 225 23.29 1.11 -3.50
N ASP A 226 24.37 1.26 -2.73
CA ASP A 226 25.71 0.77 -3.05
C ASP A 226 26.04 -0.59 -2.36
N LEU A 227 25.06 -1.19 -1.68
CA LEU A 227 25.23 -2.51 -1.07
C LEU A 227 25.24 -3.61 -2.12
N LEU A 228 26.21 -4.51 -2.00
CA LEU A 228 26.32 -5.69 -2.83
C LEU A 228 25.23 -6.71 -2.43
N PRO A 229 24.72 -7.50 -3.39
CA PRO A 229 23.74 -8.56 -3.09
C PRO A 229 24.20 -9.55 -2.01
N SER A 230 25.51 -9.79 -1.87
CA SER A 230 26.07 -10.63 -0.82
C SER A 230 25.91 -10.03 0.59
N GLU A 231 26.06 -8.71 0.73
CA GLU A 231 25.90 -8.00 2.01
C GLU A 231 24.44 -8.10 2.49
N TRP A 232 23.48 -7.96 1.56
CA TRP A 232 22.07 -8.19 1.83
C TRP A 232 21.79 -9.61 2.34
N VAL A 233 22.34 -10.62 1.65
CA VAL A 233 22.18 -12.02 2.06
C VAL A 233 22.79 -12.26 3.44
N GLN A 234 23.96 -11.68 3.75
CA GLN A 234 24.58 -11.82 5.06
C GLN A 234 23.66 -11.28 6.17
N VAL A 235 23.16 -10.06 6.05
CA VAL A 235 22.28 -9.45 7.06
C VAL A 235 21.00 -10.24 7.23
N PHE A 236 20.31 -10.58 6.14
CA PHE A 236 19.00 -11.21 6.21
C PHE A 236 19.03 -12.73 6.43
N ARG A 237 20.21 -13.36 6.32
CA ARG A 237 20.40 -14.80 6.62
C ARG A 237 21.09 -15.06 7.95
N PHE A 238 22.10 -14.26 8.30
CA PHE A 238 22.96 -14.49 9.46
C PHE A 238 22.71 -13.48 10.59
N GLY A 239 22.05 -12.35 10.30
CA GLY A 239 21.76 -11.28 11.24
C GLY A 239 22.88 -10.22 11.30
N THR A 240 22.85 -9.42 12.36
CA THR A 240 23.84 -8.38 12.63
C THR A 240 24.63 -8.65 13.92
N LYS A 241 25.91 -8.25 13.93
CA LYS A 241 26.77 -8.19 15.12
C LYS A 241 27.23 -6.77 15.33
N GLU A 242 26.95 -6.18 16.48
CA GLU A 242 27.38 -4.80 16.79
C GLU A 242 26.99 -3.80 15.68
N GLY A 243 25.83 -4.03 15.06
CA GLY A 243 25.31 -3.21 13.96
C GLY A 243 25.94 -3.45 12.59
N LYS A 244 26.76 -4.49 12.40
CA LYS A 244 27.36 -4.88 11.11
C LYS A 244 26.86 -6.25 10.62
N PRO A 245 26.90 -6.54 9.30
CA PRO A 245 26.55 -7.87 8.78
C PRO A 245 27.39 -8.97 9.46
N ALA A 246 26.74 -10.07 9.83
CA ALA A 246 27.41 -11.22 10.43
C ALA A 246 27.90 -12.21 9.34
N ASP A 247 29.06 -12.82 9.56
CA ASP A 247 29.60 -13.86 8.66
C ASP A 247 29.02 -15.26 8.93
N CYS A 248 28.40 -15.47 10.09
CA CYS A 248 27.78 -16.72 10.49
C CYS A 248 26.52 -16.46 11.32
N LEU A 249 25.60 -17.44 11.37
CA LEU A 249 24.37 -17.33 12.16
C LEU A 249 24.70 -17.15 13.64
N LEU A 250 24.52 -15.94 14.17
CA LEU A 250 24.91 -15.60 15.55
C LEU A 250 23.87 -16.01 16.59
N LYS A 251 22.59 -15.82 16.26
CA LYS A 251 21.48 -16.11 17.17
C LYS A 251 20.25 -16.47 16.35
N SER A 252 19.58 -17.56 16.72
CA SER A 252 18.26 -17.84 16.18
C SER A 252 17.30 -16.73 16.59
N HIS A 253 16.45 -16.30 15.67
CA HIS A 253 15.38 -15.36 15.98
C HIS A 253 14.47 -15.89 17.08
N THR A 254 13.89 -14.98 17.85
CA THR A 254 12.84 -15.32 18.82
C THR A 254 11.50 -15.35 18.07
N TYR A 255 11.13 -16.55 17.60
CA TYR A 255 9.93 -16.73 16.77
C TYR A 255 8.63 -16.61 17.58
N ILE A 256 7.75 -15.71 17.13
CA ILE A 256 6.33 -15.68 17.51
C ILE A 256 5.59 -16.81 16.83
N LEU A 257 5.82 -16.99 15.54
CA LEU A 257 5.38 -18.12 14.74
C LEU A 257 6.64 -18.84 14.28
N GLN A 258 6.84 -20.06 14.78
CA GLN A 258 7.91 -20.94 14.28
C GLN A 258 7.71 -21.18 12.78
N PRO A 259 8.77 -21.50 12.01
CA PRO A 259 8.63 -21.76 10.57
C PRO A 259 7.58 -22.85 10.29
N VAL A 260 6.48 -22.45 9.65
CA VAL A 260 5.37 -23.33 9.26
C VAL A 260 5.40 -23.56 7.76
N THR A 261 5.24 -24.82 7.39
CA THR A 261 5.04 -25.27 6.01
C THR A 261 3.61 -25.78 5.86
N GLY A 262 3.09 -25.74 4.64
CA GLY A 262 1.73 -26.19 4.37
C GLY A 262 1.31 -26.04 2.92
N SER A 263 0.05 -26.38 2.67
CA SER A 263 -0.59 -26.23 1.39
C SER A 263 -1.98 -25.63 1.53
N ALA A 264 -2.41 -24.87 0.54
CA ALA A 264 -3.76 -24.36 0.47
C ALA A 264 -4.39 -24.69 -0.88
N LYS A 265 -5.70 -24.92 -0.88
CA LYS A 265 -6.52 -25.03 -2.07
C LYS A 265 -7.58 -23.94 -2.04
N TYR A 266 -7.58 -23.10 -3.06
CA TYR A 266 -8.60 -22.10 -3.30
C TYR A 266 -9.50 -22.56 -4.45
N SER A 267 -10.81 -22.44 -4.28
CA SER A 267 -11.81 -22.72 -5.30
C SER A 267 -12.84 -21.60 -5.37
N LYS A 268 -13.06 -21.06 -6.56
CA LYS A 268 -14.16 -20.16 -6.90
C LYS A 268 -15.18 -20.93 -7.72
N LEU A 269 -16.46 -20.84 -7.37
CA LEU A 269 -17.57 -21.38 -8.15
C LEU A 269 -18.14 -20.33 -9.10
N GLN A 270 -18.87 -20.78 -10.11
CA GLN A 270 -19.64 -19.88 -10.97
C GLN A 270 -20.82 -19.30 -10.18
N SER A 271 -21.12 -18.00 -10.36
CA SER A 271 -22.19 -17.31 -9.62
C SER A 271 -23.54 -18.04 -9.72
N ASN A 272 -23.88 -18.57 -10.89
CA ASN A 272 -25.13 -19.31 -11.13
C ASN A 272 -25.18 -20.66 -10.40
N GLU A 273 -24.04 -21.33 -10.25
CA GLU A 273 -23.93 -22.59 -9.50
C GLU A 273 -24.07 -22.34 -7.99
N SER A 274 -23.55 -21.22 -7.48
CA SER A 274 -23.66 -20.86 -6.05
C SER A 274 -25.07 -20.46 -5.59
N ILE A 275 -25.94 -20.06 -6.53
CA ILE A 275 -27.35 -19.76 -6.22
C ILE A 275 -28.14 -21.07 -6.06
N ASN A 276 -27.77 -22.10 -6.82
CA ASN A 276 -28.47 -23.38 -6.86
C ASN A 276 -27.92 -24.41 -5.87
N SER A 277 -26.63 -24.31 -5.56
CA SER A 277 -25.92 -25.10 -4.57
C SER A 277 -25.76 -24.23 -3.33
N SER A 278 -26.14 -24.69 -2.14
CA SER A 278 -25.92 -23.98 -0.85
C SER A 278 -24.43 -23.83 -0.46
N GLN A 279 -23.53 -23.87 -1.45
CA GLN A 279 -22.10 -23.75 -1.33
C GLN A 279 -21.65 -22.29 -1.46
N PRO A 280 -20.60 -21.89 -0.72
CA PRO A 280 -20.06 -20.54 -0.83
C PRO A 280 -19.43 -20.33 -2.21
N LEU A 281 -19.62 -19.12 -2.78
CA LEU A 281 -19.02 -18.71 -4.06
C LEU A 281 -17.50 -18.86 -4.07
N GLN A 282 -16.86 -18.66 -2.92
CA GLN A 282 -15.41 -18.78 -2.75
C GLN A 282 -15.14 -19.64 -1.51
N LYS A 283 -14.22 -20.60 -1.67
CA LYS A 283 -13.78 -21.48 -0.60
C LYS A 283 -12.26 -21.56 -0.62
N ALA A 284 -11.63 -21.42 0.54
CA ALA A 284 -10.22 -21.67 0.74
C ALA A 284 -10.07 -22.71 1.85
N ALA A 285 -9.29 -23.76 1.59
CA ALA A 285 -8.91 -24.77 2.58
C ALA A 285 -7.40 -24.70 2.74
N VAL A 286 -6.91 -24.52 3.97
CA VAL A 286 -5.49 -24.41 4.29
C VAL A 286 -5.13 -25.56 5.22
N ASN A 287 -4.13 -26.33 4.84
CA ASN A 287 -3.55 -27.40 5.62
C ASN A 287 -2.14 -26.98 5.99
N LEU A 288 -1.91 -26.68 7.26
CA LEU A 288 -0.59 -26.37 7.80
C LEU A 288 -0.09 -27.61 8.55
N ASP A 289 1.23 -27.76 8.58
CA ASP A 289 1.89 -28.72 9.47
C ASP A 289 1.82 -28.21 10.92
N ASP A 290 2.79 -28.54 11.77
CA ASP A 290 2.80 -28.11 13.17
C ASP A 290 2.90 -26.58 13.30
N VAL A 291 1.84 -25.97 13.86
CA VAL A 291 1.80 -24.54 14.15
C VAL A 291 2.17 -24.29 15.60
N THR A 292 3.37 -23.76 15.83
CA THR A 292 3.83 -23.37 17.17
C THR A 292 3.87 -21.85 17.31
N LEU A 293 3.10 -21.34 18.26
CA LEU A 293 3.06 -19.92 18.63
C LEU A 293 3.73 -19.70 19.99
N CYS A 294 4.67 -18.77 20.07
CA CYS A 294 5.45 -18.50 21.28
C CYS A 294 5.71 -17.00 21.43
N LEU A 295 5.08 -16.35 22.42
CA LEU A 295 5.35 -14.95 22.70
C LEU A 295 6.22 -14.81 23.96
N SER A 296 7.44 -14.29 23.80
CA SER A 296 8.33 -14.01 24.93
C SER A 296 7.79 -12.83 25.76
N ARG A 297 8.19 -12.75 27.04
CA ARG A 297 7.80 -11.64 27.93
C ARG A 297 8.27 -10.29 27.37
N ASN A 298 9.51 -10.21 26.89
CA ASN A 298 10.06 -8.98 26.31
C ASN A 298 9.32 -8.63 25.02
N GLY A 299 9.07 -9.64 24.16
CA GLY A 299 8.30 -9.45 22.94
C GLY A 299 6.87 -8.95 23.19
N TYR A 300 6.18 -9.47 24.21
CA TYR A 300 4.86 -8.96 24.59
C TYR A 300 4.89 -7.47 24.97
N ARG A 301 5.87 -7.05 25.79
CA ARG A 301 6.06 -5.64 26.15
C ARG A 301 6.29 -4.78 24.90
N ASP A 302 7.16 -5.24 24.00
CA ASP A 302 7.55 -4.46 22.82
C ASP A 302 6.38 -4.32 21.83
N ILE A 303 5.56 -5.36 21.64
CA ILE A 303 4.32 -5.28 20.85
C ILE A 303 3.33 -4.28 21.43
N LEU A 304 3.15 -4.27 22.76
CA LEU A 304 2.25 -3.29 23.39
C LEU A 304 2.75 -1.86 23.16
N LYS A 305 4.06 -1.62 23.31
CA LYS A 305 4.65 -0.31 23.06
C LYS A 305 4.53 0.13 21.60
N LEU A 306 4.72 -0.80 20.67
CA LEU A 306 4.48 -0.56 19.24
C LEU A 306 3.03 -0.16 18.97
N ALA A 307 2.07 -0.92 19.52
CA ALA A 307 0.65 -0.65 19.37
C ALA A 307 0.26 0.72 19.95
N ASP A 308 0.75 1.06 21.15
CA ASP A 308 0.54 2.37 21.77
C ASP A 308 1.09 3.51 20.90
N ASN A 309 2.30 3.36 20.37
CA ASN A 309 2.93 4.36 19.51
C ASN A 309 2.14 4.55 18.20
N PHE A 310 1.73 3.47 17.55
CA PHE A 310 0.91 3.52 16.33
C PHE A 310 -0.46 4.15 16.60
N ALA A 311 -1.11 3.81 17.71
CA ALA A 311 -2.38 4.41 18.12
C ALA A 311 -2.22 5.91 18.37
N ALA A 312 -1.19 6.33 19.11
CA ALA A 312 -0.89 7.73 19.38
C ALA A 312 -0.55 8.51 18.09
N PHE A 313 0.20 7.92 17.17
CA PHE A 313 0.47 8.53 15.87
C PHE A 313 -0.81 8.74 15.03
N ASN A 314 -1.65 7.72 14.93
CA ASN A 314 -2.91 7.82 14.20
C ASN A 314 -3.84 8.88 14.79
N GLN A 315 -3.88 9.02 16.12
CA GLN A 315 -4.62 10.09 16.79
C GLN A 315 -4.02 11.47 16.48
N ARG A 316 -2.69 11.61 16.51
CA ARG A 316 -1.99 12.86 16.15
C ARG A 316 -2.32 13.30 14.71
N LEU A 317 -2.31 12.36 13.76
CA LEU A 317 -2.67 12.63 12.36
C LEU A 317 -4.14 13.04 12.20
N LYS A 318 -5.06 12.29 12.81
CA LYS A 318 -6.50 12.54 12.70
C LYS A 318 -6.89 13.95 13.13
N TYR A 319 -6.24 14.46 14.18
CA TYR A 319 -6.51 15.80 14.72
C TYR A 319 -5.41 16.82 14.39
N ALA A 320 -4.60 16.57 13.35
CA ALA A 320 -3.50 17.44 12.98
C ALA A 320 -3.95 18.89 12.72
N HIS A 321 -5.15 19.12 12.20
CA HIS A 321 -5.73 20.44 11.93
C HIS A 321 -6.02 21.29 13.18
N TYR A 322 -6.09 20.66 14.36
CA TYR A 322 -6.22 21.38 15.63
C TYR A 322 -4.88 21.56 16.35
N ARG A 323 -3.81 20.92 15.87
CA ARG A 323 -2.52 20.87 16.55
C ARG A 323 -1.87 22.27 16.52
N PRO A 324 -1.41 22.80 17.67
CA PRO A 324 -0.66 24.04 17.70
C PRO A 324 0.70 23.87 16.99
N LEU A 325 1.18 24.93 16.36
CA LEU A 325 2.52 24.94 15.74
C LEU A 325 3.63 25.09 16.80
N VAL A 326 3.34 25.84 17.86
CA VAL A 326 4.27 26.09 18.96
C VAL A 326 4.53 24.89 19.86
N SER A 327 5.73 24.82 20.45
CA SER A 327 6.08 23.78 21.42
C SER A 327 5.18 23.81 22.67
N VAL A 328 5.08 22.68 23.37
CA VAL A 328 4.32 22.58 24.63
C VAL A 328 4.85 23.54 25.68
N LYS A 329 6.17 23.77 25.73
CA LYS A 329 6.81 24.66 26.70
C LYS A 329 6.52 26.14 26.43
N SER A 330 6.41 26.53 25.16
CA SER A 330 6.19 27.93 24.76
C SER A 330 4.74 28.39 24.96
N ASP A 331 3.74 27.56 24.66
CA ASP A 331 2.34 27.89 24.93
C ASP A 331 1.51 26.66 25.35
N PRO A 332 1.55 26.30 26.65
CA PRO A 332 0.77 25.19 27.17
C PRO A 332 -0.74 25.36 26.99
N ARG A 333 -1.26 26.59 26.91
CA ARG A 333 -2.71 26.85 26.82
C ARG A 333 -3.26 26.41 25.46
N SER A 334 -2.52 26.64 24.38
CA SER A 334 -2.92 26.17 23.05
C SER A 334 -2.96 24.65 22.96
N TRP A 335 -2.07 23.95 23.67
CA TRP A 335 -2.09 22.48 23.76
C TRP A 335 -3.30 21.93 24.53
N TRP A 336 -3.72 22.60 25.61
CA TRP A 336 -4.98 22.25 26.29
C TRP A 336 -6.21 22.51 25.42
N LYS A 337 -6.23 23.61 24.66
CA LYS A 337 -7.29 23.88 23.67
C LYS A 337 -7.34 22.79 22.60
N TYR A 338 -6.19 22.33 22.13
CA TYR A 338 -6.08 21.22 21.19
C TYR A 338 -6.69 19.93 21.75
N ALA A 339 -6.29 19.52 22.96
CA ALA A 339 -6.82 18.33 23.60
C ALA A 339 -8.35 18.41 23.79
N PHE A 340 -8.84 19.56 24.26
CA PHE A 340 -10.28 19.81 24.40
C PHE A 340 -11.03 19.72 23.06
N LYS A 341 -10.49 20.32 21.99
CA LYS A 341 -11.09 20.28 20.65
C LYS A 341 -11.13 18.86 20.08
N ALA A 342 -10.06 18.08 20.25
CA ALA A 342 -9.99 16.70 19.75
C ALA A 342 -11.08 15.82 20.40
N VAL A 343 -11.22 15.89 21.73
CA VAL A 343 -12.26 15.15 22.46
C VAL A 343 -13.67 15.67 22.12
N SER A 344 -13.83 16.99 22.07
CA SER A 344 -15.12 17.61 21.74
C SER A 344 -15.60 17.24 20.33
N ASP A 345 -14.70 17.21 19.34
CA ASP A 345 -15.03 16.82 17.98
C ASP A 345 -15.43 15.34 17.91
N GLN A 346 -14.75 14.46 18.64
CA GLN A 346 -15.14 13.05 18.75
C GLN A 346 -16.57 12.89 19.30
N MET A 347 -16.92 13.62 20.35
CA MET A 347 -18.27 13.59 20.93
C MET A 347 -19.32 14.20 19.99
N LYS A 348 -18.96 15.28 19.27
CA LYS A 348 -19.87 15.94 18.32
C LYS A 348 -20.17 15.08 17.10
N LYS A 349 -19.15 14.47 16.49
CA LYS A 349 -19.33 13.50 15.39
C LYS A 349 -20.24 12.35 15.81
N ALA A 350 -20.11 11.84 17.05
CA ALA A 350 -21.01 10.81 17.58
C ALA A 350 -22.46 11.31 17.80
N SER A 351 -22.63 12.60 18.10
CA SER A 351 -23.96 13.21 18.31
C SER A 351 -24.70 13.61 17.03
N GLY A 352 -23.99 13.75 15.90
CA GLY A 352 -24.54 14.21 14.61
C GLY A 352 -25.00 15.68 14.58
N ARG A 353 -24.76 16.47 15.63
CA ARG A 353 -25.29 17.84 15.75
C ARG A 353 -24.27 18.89 15.27
N LEU A 354 -24.64 19.64 14.23
CA LEU A 354 -23.92 20.82 13.75
C LEU A 354 -24.78 22.09 13.93
N SER A 355 -24.17 23.21 14.30
CA SER A 355 -24.88 24.49 14.32
C SER A 355 -24.97 25.09 12.92
N TRP A 356 -26.02 25.87 12.63
CA TRP A 356 -26.18 26.55 11.34
C TRP A 356 -24.99 27.43 10.96
N GLU A 357 -24.37 28.11 11.93
CA GLU A 357 -23.15 28.88 11.72
C GLU A 357 -21.98 28.02 11.22
N GLN A 358 -21.84 26.80 11.76
CA GLN A 358 -20.81 25.86 11.31
C GLN A 358 -21.11 25.36 9.89
N VAL A 359 -22.38 25.05 9.60
CA VAL A 359 -22.82 24.62 8.27
C VAL A 359 -22.50 25.71 7.25
N LEU A 360 -22.87 26.96 7.51
CA LEU A 360 -22.57 28.09 6.64
C LEU A 360 -21.06 28.27 6.43
N ARG A 361 -20.27 28.21 7.51
CA ARG A 361 -18.80 28.30 7.41
C ARG A 361 -18.21 27.19 6.54
N TYR A 362 -18.62 25.94 6.74
CA TYR A 362 -18.15 24.81 5.94
C TYR A 362 -18.61 24.91 4.49
N ALA A 363 -19.83 25.40 4.22
CA ALA A 363 -20.32 25.62 2.87
C ALA A 363 -19.49 26.68 2.13
N SER A 364 -19.18 27.81 2.77
CA SER A 364 -18.32 28.85 2.19
C SER A 364 -16.89 28.34 1.94
N LEU A 365 -16.31 27.63 2.91
CA LEU A 365 -14.98 27.01 2.75
C LEU A 365 -14.95 25.99 1.62
N ARG A 366 -15.96 25.12 1.55
CA ARG A 366 -16.11 24.12 0.49
C ARG A 366 -16.19 24.78 -0.88
N LYS A 367 -17.00 25.85 -1.03
CA LYS A 367 -17.09 26.59 -2.30
C LYS A 367 -15.73 27.13 -2.73
N ARG A 368 -15.04 27.84 -1.82
CA ARG A 368 -13.70 28.41 -2.08
C ARG A 368 -12.67 27.34 -2.41
N TYR A 369 -12.66 26.23 -1.66
CA TYR A 369 -11.69 25.15 -1.86
C TYR A 369 -11.88 24.47 -3.20
N ILE A 370 -13.11 24.05 -3.52
CA ILE A 370 -13.39 23.31 -4.75
C ILE A 370 -13.14 24.18 -5.98
N SER A 371 -13.52 25.47 -5.95
CA SER A 371 -13.28 26.37 -7.08
C SER A 371 -11.79 26.58 -7.35
N LEU A 372 -11.00 26.79 -6.29
CA LEU A 372 -9.54 26.95 -6.39
C LEU A 372 -8.86 25.67 -6.86
N TYR A 373 -9.21 24.51 -6.30
CA TYR A 373 -8.62 23.23 -6.70
C TYR A 373 -8.97 22.89 -8.15
N ALA A 374 -10.22 23.10 -8.56
CA ALA A 374 -10.68 22.85 -9.92
C ALA A 374 -10.03 23.80 -10.94
N SER A 375 -9.82 25.07 -10.60
CA SER A 375 -9.15 26.02 -11.51
C SER A 375 -7.68 25.63 -11.74
N LEU A 376 -6.99 25.19 -10.68
CA LEU A 376 -5.61 24.71 -10.75
C LEU A 376 -5.51 23.44 -11.61
N LEU A 377 -6.43 22.48 -11.46
CA LEU A 377 -6.50 21.29 -12.32
C LEU A 377 -6.77 21.63 -13.79
N LYS A 378 -7.59 22.65 -14.08
CA LYS A 378 -7.86 23.09 -15.46
C LYS A 378 -6.66 23.78 -16.10
N SER A 379 -5.86 24.51 -15.30
CA SER A 379 -4.70 25.23 -15.79
C SER A 379 -3.60 24.31 -16.33
N ASP A 380 -3.50 23.09 -15.79
CA ASP A 380 -2.57 22.06 -16.22
C ASP A 380 -3.27 20.70 -16.26
N ILE A 381 -3.78 20.33 -17.44
CA ILE A 381 -4.53 19.07 -17.65
C ILE A 381 -3.64 17.85 -17.41
N SER A 382 -2.31 17.99 -17.49
CA SER A 382 -1.38 16.89 -17.21
C SER A 382 -1.22 16.60 -15.71
N ARG A 383 -1.65 17.55 -14.87
CA ARG A 383 -1.55 17.48 -13.42
C ARG A 383 -2.63 16.58 -12.83
N VAL A 384 -2.21 15.54 -12.10
CA VAL A 384 -3.11 14.59 -11.44
C VAL A 384 -3.49 15.03 -10.03
N VAL A 385 -2.59 15.71 -9.31
CA VAL A 385 -2.79 16.19 -7.94
C VAL A 385 -2.20 17.60 -7.83
N VAL A 386 -2.85 18.47 -7.05
CA VAL A 386 -2.33 19.81 -6.73
C VAL A 386 -1.73 19.78 -5.32
N ASP A 387 -0.42 19.98 -5.22
CA ASP A 387 0.34 19.95 -3.96
C ASP A 387 1.41 21.05 -3.83
N ASP A 388 1.54 21.89 -4.85
CA ASP A 388 2.52 22.97 -5.00
C ASP A 388 1.93 24.39 -4.79
N ASN A 389 0.64 24.48 -4.46
CA ASN A 389 -0.04 25.75 -4.23
C ASN A 389 -0.15 26.10 -2.74
N GLU A 390 0.35 27.27 -2.35
CA GLU A 390 0.38 27.73 -0.96
C GLU A 390 -1.02 27.92 -0.37
N GLU A 391 -1.98 28.46 -1.12
CA GLU A 391 -3.35 28.65 -0.62
C GLU A 391 -4.07 27.32 -0.34
N ILE A 392 -3.89 26.32 -1.22
CA ILE A 392 -4.41 24.97 -0.97
C ILE A 392 -3.74 24.35 0.25
N GLU A 393 -2.44 24.56 0.44
CA GLU A 393 -1.73 24.06 1.60
C GLU A 393 -2.24 24.69 2.91
N GLU A 394 -2.48 26.00 2.94
CA GLU A 394 -3.08 26.67 4.09
C GLU A 394 -4.49 26.16 4.41
N LEU A 395 -5.32 25.95 3.38
CA LEU A 395 -6.65 25.39 3.55
C LEU A 395 -6.58 23.95 4.07
N ASP A 396 -5.71 23.12 3.51
CA ASP A 396 -5.51 21.74 3.92
C ASP A 396 -5.06 21.66 5.38
N ARG A 397 -4.17 22.55 5.84
CA ARG A 397 -3.76 22.61 7.26
C ARG A 397 -4.97 22.70 8.20
N GLY A 398 -6.01 23.46 7.84
CA GLY A 398 -7.22 23.66 8.65
C GLY A 398 -8.29 22.58 8.56
N LEU A 399 -8.17 21.62 7.64
CA LEU A 399 -9.22 20.64 7.33
C LEU A 399 -8.88 19.21 7.80
N ASP A 400 -9.92 18.40 7.99
CA ASP A 400 -9.78 16.95 8.22
C ASP A 400 -9.40 16.25 6.91
N ILE A 401 -8.57 15.20 6.98
CA ILE A 401 -8.10 14.42 5.83
C ILE A 401 -9.28 13.92 4.97
N ASP A 402 -10.35 13.43 5.61
CA ASP A 402 -11.52 12.88 4.91
C ASP A 402 -12.26 13.97 4.13
N LEU A 403 -12.36 15.18 4.69
CA LEU A 403 -12.98 16.32 4.01
C LEU A 403 -12.14 16.79 2.82
N ILE A 404 -10.81 16.86 2.98
CA ILE A 404 -9.88 17.21 1.90
C ILE A 404 -10.09 16.25 0.73
N LEU A 405 -10.05 14.94 0.98
CA LEU A 405 -10.25 13.93 -0.06
C LEU A 405 -11.62 14.06 -0.74
N GLN A 406 -12.69 14.22 0.03
CA GLN A 406 -14.03 14.41 -0.54
C GLN A 406 -14.10 15.63 -1.46
N TRP A 407 -13.55 16.77 -1.03
CA TRP A 407 -13.61 18.01 -1.82
C TRP A 407 -12.71 17.95 -3.06
N ARG A 408 -11.52 17.36 -2.96
CA ARG A 408 -10.64 17.12 -4.12
C ARG A 408 -11.30 16.18 -5.13
N MET A 409 -11.96 15.09 -4.68
CA MET A 409 -12.69 14.18 -5.58
C MET A 409 -13.87 14.87 -6.29
N LEU A 410 -14.58 15.76 -5.59
CA LEU A 410 -15.64 16.57 -6.22
C LEU A 410 -15.07 17.53 -7.26
N ALA A 411 -13.94 18.18 -6.97
CA ALA A 411 -13.26 19.05 -7.92
C ALA A 411 -12.82 18.28 -9.17
N HIS A 412 -12.23 17.09 -9.03
CA HIS A 412 -11.90 16.21 -10.17
C HIS A 412 -13.13 15.88 -11.02
N LYS A 413 -14.23 15.47 -10.39
CA LYS A 413 -15.49 15.17 -11.08
C LYS A 413 -16.07 16.40 -11.80
N PHE A 414 -15.95 17.59 -11.19
CA PHE A 414 -16.40 18.84 -11.79
C PHE A 414 -15.56 19.20 -13.03
N VAL A 415 -14.23 19.07 -12.92
CA VAL A 415 -13.31 19.31 -14.05
C VAL A 415 -13.61 18.35 -15.20
N GLU A 416 -13.75 17.06 -14.90
CA GLU A 416 -14.13 16.05 -15.89
C GLU A 416 -15.42 16.40 -16.63
N LYS A 417 -16.51 16.70 -15.91
CA LYS A 417 -17.78 17.12 -16.52
C LYS A 417 -17.63 18.37 -17.39
N SER A 418 -16.85 19.35 -16.95
CA SER A 418 -16.68 20.59 -17.71
C SER A 418 -15.87 20.39 -19.01
N ILE A 419 -14.96 19.42 -19.03
CA ILE A 419 -14.24 19.02 -20.24
C ILE A 419 -15.21 18.29 -21.20
N GLU A 420 -16.09 17.45 -20.68
CA GLU A 420 -17.10 16.74 -21.47
C GLU A 420 -18.19 17.67 -22.04
N SER A 421 -18.62 18.69 -21.29
CA SER A 421 -19.71 19.59 -21.67
C SER A 421 -19.28 20.85 -22.43
N GLY A 422 -17.99 21.19 -22.45
CA GLY A 422 -17.46 22.38 -23.13
C GLY A 422 -17.95 23.73 -22.57
N GLN A 423 -18.59 23.76 -21.40
CA GLN A 423 -19.17 24.96 -20.78
C GLN A 423 -18.22 25.64 -19.78
N SER A 424 -18.29 26.98 -19.72
CA SER A 424 -17.51 27.82 -18.80
C SER A 424 -18.12 27.86 -17.38
N LEU A 425 -17.28 28.26 -16.41
CA LEU A 425 -17.50 28.17 -14.95
C LEU A 425 -18.81 28.82 -14.44
N GLU A 426 -19.36 29.81 -15.14
CA GLU A 426 -20.51 30.59 -14.66
C GLU A 426 -21.87 29.90 -14.88
N GLU A 427 -22.01 29.07 -15.92
CA GLU A 427 -23.30 28.42 -16.22
C GLU A 427 -23.55 27.17 -15.36
N THR A 428 -22.49 26.50 -14.89
CA THR A 428 -22.59 25.30 -14.05
C THR A 428 -22.65 25.61 -12.54
N GLU A 429 -22.15 26.77 -12.10
CA GLU A 429 -22.18 27.19 -10.68
C GLU A 429 -23.61 27.34 -10.13
N ASN A 430 -24.58 27.77 -10.96
CA ASN A 430 -25.95 27.99 -10.51
C ASN A 430 -26.81 26.72 -10.44
N TYR A 431 -26.48 25.67 -11.20
CA TYR A 431 -27.30 24.45 -11.24
C TYR A 431 -26.84 23.35 -10.28
N GLU A 432 -25.54 23.20 -10.00
CA GLU A 432 -25.05 22.09 -9.13
C GLU A 432 -24.85 22.47 -7.66
N ILE A 433 -24.71 23.75 -7.30
CA ILE A 433 -24.66 24.15 -5.88
C ILE A 433 -25.99 23.83 -5.17
N LEU A 434 -27.11 23.89 -5.89
CA LEU A 434 -28.42 23.53 -5.34
C LEU A 434 -28.64 22.01 -5.21
N VAL A 435 -28.06 21.19 -6.09
CA VAL A 435 -28.26 19.72 -6.05
C VAL A 435 -27.36 19.05 -5.02
N VAL A 436 -26.16 19.59 -4.76
CA VAL A 436 -25.20 19.00 -3.82
C VAL A 436 -25.43 19.44 -2.36
N ILE A 437 -26.31 20.41 -2.12
CA ILE A 437 -26.77 20.80 -0.76
C ILE A 437 -27.92 19.88 -0.28
N TRP A 438 -28.57 19.11 -1.17
CA TRP A 438 -29.81 18.37 -0.87
C TRP A 438 -29.71 16.85 -0.98
N MET A 439 -28.53 16.27 -1.14
CA MET A 439 -28.34 14.81 -1.09
C MET A 439 -27.59 14.39 0.19
N GLU A 440 -28.32 14.35 1.29
CA GLU A 440 -28.22 13.31 2.33
C GLU A 440 -29.51 12.49 2.33
#